data_AF-A0A957JKS4-F1
#
_entry.id   AF-A0A957JKS4-F1
#
_cell.length_a   1.000
_cell.length_b   1.000
_cell.length_c   1.000
_cell.angle_alpha   90.00
_cell.angle_beta   90.00
_cell.angle_gamma   90.00
#
_symmetry.space_group_name_H-M   'P 1'
#
loop_
_entity.id
_entity.type
_entity.pdbx_description
1 polymer ?
#
loop_
_entity_poly.entity_id
_entity_poly.type
_entity_poly.pdbx_seq_one_letter_code
_entity_poly.pdbx_strand_id
1 'polypeptide(L)'
;EPPSEWLLRLLLIGSVGMLAGLTAVWPRHLPHWPIIVVLGVIGAVMPTWFYFQVRPLVANAVGVKIGVGMGVWLNGAGHLLLAAAVWLENRGSSYWLLDNNQ
;
A
#
# COMPACT_ATOMS: atom_id res chain seq x y z
N GLU A 1 20.44 -5.04 -18.99
CA GLU A 1 19.26 -4.29 -18.52
C GLU A 1 19.44 -2.81 -18.86
N PRO A 2 18.39 -2.08 -19.26
CA PRO A 2 18.45 -0.64 -19.49
C PRO A 2 18.81 0.09 -18.17
N PRO A 3 19.68 1.12 -18.19
CA PRO A 3 20.05 1.87 -16.98
C PRO A 3 18.86 2.45 -16.20
N SER A 4 17.74 2.71 -16.87
CA SER A 4 16.50 3.23 -16.30
C SER A 4 15.79 2.26 -15.36
N GLU A 5 15.87 0.94 -15.59
CA GLU A 5 15.23 -0.06 -14.74
C GLU A 5 15.96 -0.22 -13.40
N TRP A 6 17.30 -0.17 -13.44
CA TRP A 6 18.13 -0.24 -12.24
C TRP A 6 17.94 1.00 -11.36
N LEU A 7 17.92 2.19 -11.99
CA LEU A 7 17.69 3.45 -11.29
C LEU A 7 16.30 3.49 -10.63
N LEU A 8 15.27 2.98 -11.32
CA LEU A 8 13.90 2.90 -10.81
C LEU A 8 13.81 1.96 -9.59
N ARG A 9 14.47 0.79 -9.65
CA ARG A 9 14.52 -0.15 -8.50
C ARG A 9 15.17 0.49 -7.29
N LEU A 10 16.31 1.16 -7.47
CA LEU A 10 16.98 1.86 -6.36
C LEU A 10 16.16 3.02 -5.80
N LEU A 11 15.48 3.79 -6.65
CA LEU A 11 14.55 4.83 -6.21
C LEU A 11 13.39 4.26 -5.40
N LEU A 12 12.78 3.16 -5.85
CA LEU A 12 11.70 2.49 -5.14
C LEU A 12 12.17 1.94 -3.79
N ILE A 13 13.29 1.22 -3.75
CA ILE A 13 13.87 0.70 -2.49
C ILE A 13 14.22 1.85 -1.54
N GLY A 14 14.88 2.89 -2.05
CA GLY A 14 15.22 4.09 -1.28
C GLY A 14 13.98 4.79 -0.71
N SER A 15 12.91 4.89 -1.50
CA SER A 15 11.64 5.49 -1.05
C SER A 15 10.96 4.68 0.05
N VAL A 16 10.98 3.34 -0.03
CA VAL A 16 10.44 2.46 1.02
C VAL A 16 11.25 2.60 2.31
N GLY A 17 12.58 2.60 2.20
CA GLY A 17 13.47 2.80 3.36
C GLY A 17 13.28 4.17 4.00
N MET A 18 13.13 5.23 3.19
CA MET A 18 12.86 6.58 3.66
C MET A 18 11.52 6.68 4.38
N LEU A 19 10.46 6.07 3.84
CA LEU A 19 9.14 6.00 4.48
C LEU A 19 9.19 5.26 5.82
N ALA A 20 9.91 4.13 5.88
CA ALA A 20 10.12 3.39 7.12
C ALA A 20 10.94 4.17 8.15
N GLY A 21 11.92 4.96 7.70
CA GLY A 21 12.68 5.85 8.57
C GLY A 21 11.82 7.00 9.11
N LEU A 22 10.98 7.60 8.26
CA LEU A 22 10.07 8.67 8.62
C LEU A 22 9.01 8.22 9.65
N THR A 23 8.53 6.99 9.56
CA THR A 23 7.63 6.43 10.58
C THR A 23 8.37 6.17 11.89
N ALA A 24 9.67 5.82 11.87
CA ALA A 24 10.46 5.60 13.08
C ALA A 24 10.72 6.89 13.88
N VAL A 25 10.84 8.04 13.21
CA VAL A 25 11.03 9.36 13.86
C VAL A 25 9.72 10.14 14.04
N TRP A 26 8.58 9.52 13.74
CA TRP A 26 7.29 10.20 13.77
C TRP A 26 6.90 10.60 15.20
N PRO A 27 6.38 11.82 15.42
CA PRO A 27 6.02 12.27 16.76
C PRO A 27 4.93 11.39 17.37
N ARG A 28 5.20 10.79 18.54
CA ARG A 28 4.28 9.86 19.22
C ARG A 28 2.92 10.45 19.60
N HIS A 29 2.81 11.78 19.65
CA HIS A 29 1.57 12.48 19.95
C HIS A 29 0.69 12.72 18.71
N LEU A 30 1.23 12.52 17.49
CA LEU A 30 0.46 12.64 16.26
C LEU A 30 -0.11 11.27 15.85
N PRO A 31 -1.36 11.22 15.35
CA PRO A 31 -1.95 9.98 14.88
C PRO A 31 -1.20 9.46 13.64
N HIS A 32 -0.73 8.22 13.70
CA HIS A 32 -0.01 7.58 12.58
C HIS A 32 -0.96 6.90 11.59
N TRP A 33 -2.20 6.66 12.00
CA TRP A 33 -3.21 5.95 11.23
C TRP A 33 -3.52 6.52 9.85
N PRO A 34 -3.52 7.87 9.62
CA PRO A 34 -3.81 8.39 8.28
C PRO A 34 -2.77 7.94 7.26
N ILE A 35 -1.49 7.89 7.67
CA ILE A 35 -0.38 7.47 6.81
C ILE A 35 -0.48 5.98 6.52
N ILE A 36 -0.81 5.17 7.51
CA ILE A 36 -0.98 3.72 7.33
C ILE A 36 -2.15 3.42 6.39
N VAL A 37 -3.26 4.17 6.50
CA VAL A 37 -4.40 4.08 5.57
C VAL A 37 -3.98 4.46 4.15
N VAL A 38 -3.26 5.57 3.98
CA VAL A 38 -2.77 6.02 2.66
C VAL A 38 -1.81 5.00 2.07
N LEU A 39 -0.85 4.47 2.85
CA LEU A 39 0.07 3.43 2.41
C LEU A 39 -0.65 2.13 2.06
N GLY A 40 -1.68 1.76 2.81
CA GLY A 40 -2.56 0.63 2.50
C GLY A 40 -3.23 0.81 1.14
N VAL A 41 -3.87 1.96 0.90
CA VAL A 41 -4.50 2.27 -0.38
C VAL A 41 -3.49 2.28 -1.54
N ILE A 42 -2.32 2.90 -1.35
CA ILE A 42 -1.25 2.89 -2.35
C ILE A 42 -0.79 1.46 -2.64
N GLY A 43 -0.56 0.63 -1.62
CA GLY A 43 -0.18 -0.77 -1.77
C GLY A 43 -1.25 -1.65 -2.42
N ALA A 44 -2.53 -1.27 -2.35
CA ALA A 44 -3.60 -1.90 -3.11
C ALA A 44 -3.58 -1.47 -4.60
N VAL A 45 -3.47 -0.16 -4.84
CA VAL A 45 -3.68 0.45 -6.15
C VAL A 45 -2.44 0.33 -7.05
N MET A 46 -1.24 0.63 -6.55
CA MET A 46 -0.03 0.65 -7.37
C MET A 46 0.29 -0.72 -8.01
N PRO A 47 0.32 -1.84 -7.25
CA PRO A 47 0.61 -3.14 -7.85
C PRO A 47 -0.45 -3.56 -8.87
N THR A 48 -1.72 -3.25 -8.59
CA THR A 48 -2.83 -3.51 -9.51
C THR A 48 -2.68 -2.69 -10.80
N TRP A 49 -2.31 -1.42 -10.68
CA TRP A 49 -2.03 -0.55 -11.82
C TRP A 49 -0.87 -1.06 -12.66
N PHE A 50 0.27 -1.38 -12.04
CA PHE A 50 1.43 -1.96 -12.73
C PHE A 50 1.08 -3.27 -13.42
N TYR A 51 0.30 -4.13 -12.78
CA TYR A 51 -0.19 -5.37 -13.37
C TYR A 51 -0.97 -5.09 -14.67
N PHE A 52 -1.89 -4.13 -14.67
CA PHE A 52 -2.67 -3.79 -15.88
C PHE A 52 -1.83 -3.14 -16.97
N GLN A 53 -0.76 -2.40 -16.65
CA GLN A 53 0.16 -1.84 -17.63
C GLN A 53 1.07 -2.90 -18.27
N VAL A 54 1.54 -3.88 -17.48
CA VAL A 54 2.46 -4.93 -17.95
C VAL A 54 1.71 -6.08 -18.63
N ARG A 55 0.49 -6.40 -18.18
CA ARG A 55 -0.37 -7.46 -18.73
C ARG A 55 -0.48 -7.46 -20.27
N PRO A 56 -0.77 -6.34 -20.97
CA PRO A 56 -0.87 -6.34 -22.44
C PRO A 56 0.46 -6.63 -23.13
N LEU A 57 1.59 -6.16 -22.60
CA LEU A 57 2.93 -6.46 -23.11
C LEU A 57 3.22 -7.96 -23.05
N VAL A 58 2.95 -8.58 -21.90
CA VAL A 58 3.17 -10.01 -21.71
C VAL A 58 2.17 -10.84 -22.53
N ALA A 59 0.91 -10.42 -22.62
CA ALA A 59 -0.10 -11.11 -23.43
C ALA A 59 0.27 -11.12 -24.93
N ASN A 60 0.80 -10.02 -25.45
CA ASN A 60 1.31 -9.94 -26.82
C ASN A 60 2.55 -10.82 -27.04
N ALA A 61 3.45 -10.89 -26.05
CA ALA A 61 4.67 -11.70 -26.15
C ALA A 61 4.37 -13.22 -26.10
N VAL A 62 3.39 -13.65 -25.31
CA VAL A 62 3.04 -15.08 -25.13
C VAL A 62 1.96 -15.53 -26.14
N GLY A 63 1.30 -14.59 -26.83
CA GLY A 63 0.25 -14.89 -27.82
C GLY A 63 -1.05 -15.42 -27.20
N VAL A 64 -1.22 -15.31 -25.88
CA VAL A 64 -2.40 -15.78 -25.15
C VAL A 64 -2.95 -14.68 -24.24
N LYS A 65 -4.28 -14.66 -24.06
CA LYS A 65 -4.93 -13.72 -23.14
C LYS A 65 -4.59 -14.09 -21.70
N ILE A 66 -3.89 -13.20 -21.01
CA ILE A 66 -3.59 -13.35 -19.58
C ILE A 66 -4.81 -12.87 -18.78
N GLY A 67 -5.41 -13.70 -17.93
CA GLY A 67 -6.50 -13.29 -17.03
C GLY A 67 -5.99 -12.62 -15.76
N VAL A 68 -6.84 -11.86 -15.06
CA VAL A 68 -6.52 -11.31 -13.73
C VAL A 68 -6.45 -12.45 -12.72
N GLY A 69 -5.27 -12.75 -12.21
CA GLY A 69 -5.09 -13.82 -11.23
C GLY A 69 -5.66 -13.47 -9.85
N MET A 70 -6.02 -14.49 -9.06
CA MET A 70 -6.52 -14.31 -7.68
C MET A 70 -5.56 -13.49 -6.81
N GLY A 71 -4.25 -13.55 -7.05
CA GLY A 71 -3.26 -12.77 -6.31
C GLY A 71 -3.47 -11.26 -6.36
N VAL A 72 -3.97 -10.71 -7.48
CA VAL A 72 -4.26 -9.27 -7.60
C VAL A 72 -5.44 -8.90 -6.71
N TRP A 73 -6.48 -9.72 -6.71
CA TRP A 73 -7.66 -9.54 -5.86
C TRP A 73 -7.34 -9.67 -4.38
N LEU A 74 -6.55 -10.69 -4.01
CA LEU A 74 -6.12 -10.91 -2.63
C LEU A 74 -5.21 -9.79 -2.13
N ASN A 75 -4.32 -9.24 -2.97
CA ASN A 75 -3.48 -8.10 -2.61
C ASN A 75 -4.32 -6.84 -2.34
N GLY A 76 -5.25 -6.53 -3.23
CA GLY A 76 -6.17 -5.40 -3.06
C GLY A 76 -7.02 -5.55 -1.80
N ALA A 77 -7.64 -6.72 -1.62
CA ALA A 77 -8.47 -7.01 -0.46
C ALA A 77 -7.68 -6.91 0.86
N GLY A 78 -6.49 -7.52 0.93
CA GLY A 78 -5.67 -7.48 2.15
C GLY A 78 -5.28 -6.07 2.58
N HIS A 79 -4.89 -5.22 1.62
CA HIS A 79 -4.51 -3.83 1.90
C HIS A 79 -5.70 -2.94 2.28
N LEU A 80 -6.86 -3.14 1.66
CA LEU A 80 -8.10 -2.44 2.03
C LEU A 80 -8.60 -2.87 3.40
N LEU A 81 -8.51 -4.16 3.72
CA LEU A 81 -8.85 -4.69 5.06
C LEU A 81 -7.93 -4.14 6.13
N LEU A 82 -6.62 -4.07 5.86
CA LEU A 82 -5.65 -3.45 6.78
C LEU A 82 -5.99 -1.97 7.02
N ALA A 83 -6.24 -1.20 5.96
CA ALA A 83 -6.62 0.20 6.07
C ALA A 83 -7.93 0.39 6.87
N ALA A 84 -8.93 -0.45 6.62
CA ALA A 84 -10.19 -0.44 7.34
C ALA A 84 -10.02 -0.79 8.83
N ALA A 85 -9.23 -1.83 9.14
CA ALA A 85 -8.96 -2.24 10.51
C ALA A 85 -8.28 -1.13 11.31
N VAL A 86 -7.24 -0.51 10.76
CA VAL A 86 -6.49 0.60 11.39
C VAL A 86 -7.37 1.83 11.63
N TRP A 87 -8.28 2.11 10.70
CA TRP A 87 -9.25 3.20 10.83
C TRP A 87 -10.32 2.91 11.89
N LEU A 88 -10.85 1.68 11.94
CA LEU A 88 -11.83 1.26 12.94
C LEU A 88 -11.25 1.26 14.36
N GLU A 89 -10.02 0.76 14.52
CA GLU A 89 -9.30 0.76 15.80
C GLU A 89 -9.17 2.18 16.38
N ASN A 90 -8.79 3.16 15.54
CA ASN A 90 -8.66 4.54 16.00
C ASN A 90 -9.99 5.18 16.39
N ARG A 91 -11.09 4.83 15.73
CA ARG A 91 -12.42 5.29 16.15
C ARG A 91 -12.80 4.71 17.51
N GLY A 92 -12.61 3.41 17.73
CA GLY A 92 -12.93 2.75 18.98
C GLY A 92 -12.19 3.34 20.18
N SER A 93 -10.89 3.61 20.02
CA SER A 93 -10.06 4.23 21.05
C SER A 93 -10.51 5.65 21.41
N SER A 94 -11.02 6.40 20.43
CA SER A 94 -11.55 7.76 20.64
C SER A 94 -12.85 7.76 21.44
N TYR A 95 -13.74 6.79 21.22
CA TYR A 95 -15.00 6.68 21.97
C TYR A 95 -14.77 6.30 23.44
N TRP A 96 -13.81 5.40 23.71
CA TRP A 96 -13.49 4.96 25.06
C TRP A 96 -12.91 6.09 25.93
N LEU A 97 -12.12 6.99 25.34
CA LEU A 97 -11.55 8.16 26.01
C LEU A 97 -12.59 9.26 26.31
N LEU A 98 -13.64 9.36 25.50
CA LEU A 98 -14.74 10.32 25.73
C LEU A 98 -15.68 9.84 26.84
N ASP A 99 -15.92 8.54 26.92
CA ASP A 99 -16.82 7.93 27.92
C ASP A 99 -16.22 7.94 29.34
N ASN A 100 -14.89 7.77 29.48
CA ASN A 100 -14.20 7.75 30.78
C ASN A 100 -13.76 9.13 31.31
N ASN A 101 -14.04 10.21 30.58
CA ASN A 101 -13.74 11.59 31.00
C ASN A 101 -15.02 12.40 31.34
N GLN A 102 -16.18 11.75 31.40
CA GLN A 102 -17.41 12.30 31.99
C GLN A 102 -17.60 11.78 33.42
#